data_AF-A0A519TM32-F1
#
_entry.id   AF-A0A519TM32-F1
#
_cell.length_a   1.000
_cell.length_b   1.000
_cell.length_c   1.000
_cell.angle_alpha   90.00
_cell.angle_beta   90.00
_cell.angle_gamma   90.00
#
_symmetry.space_group_name_H-M   'P 1'
#
loop_
_entity.id
_entity.type
_entity.pdbx_description
1 polymer ?
#
loop_
_entity_poly.entity_id
_entity_poly.type
_entity_poly.pdbx_seq_one_letter_code
_entity_poly.pdbx_strand_id
1 'polypeptide(L)'
;MEAQAYYQQFERNVRIILDALAAGLDLRTTSLETSLPLEVYVLCEVLNQGAGEHFTLSATGVARLAEFQQQFMRHEDQTLAAMQRVLADKQAIMRTPEGRVFTKEMLIRRLEFFNEAARQVNVMRTQQALGSPRQY
;
A
#
# COMPACT_ATOMS: atom_id res chain seq x y z
N MET A 1 11.82 -14.44 -8.50
CA MET A 1 11.90 -13.86 -7.14
C MET A 1 10.51 -13.43 -6.72
N GLU A 2 10.11 -13.74 -5.50
CA GLU A 2 8.79 -13.46 -4.92
C GLU A 2 8.40 -11.97 -4.99
N ALA A 3 9.36 -11.07 -4.74
CA ALA A 3 9.19 -9.62 -4.87
C ALA A 3 8.69 -9.16 -6.25
N GLN A 4 9.11 -9.82 -7.34
CA GLN A 4 8.66 -9.47 -8.69
C GLN A 4 7.18 -9.84 -8.89
N ALA A 5 6.73 -10.94 -8.28
CA ALA A 5 5.34 -11.35 -8.34
C ALA A 5 4.45 -10.38 -7.55
N TYR A 6 4.90 -9.90 -6.38
CA TYR A 6 4.16 -8.89 -5.62
C TYR A 6 4.09 -7.55 -6.36
N TYR A 7 5.17 -7.13 -7.02
CA TYR A 7 5.15 -5.94 -7.87
C TYR A 7 4.12 -6.04 -9.00
N GLN A 8 4.07 -7.16 -9.71
CA GLN A 8 3.09 -7.39 -10.79
C GLN A 8 1.65 -7.35 -10.31
N GLN A 9 1.41 -7.71 -9.05
CA GLN A 9 0.08 -7.73 -8.46
C GLN A 9 -0.27 -6.43 -7.72
N PHE A 10 0.70 -5.53 -7.53
CA PHE A 10 0.54 -4.37 -6.66
C PHE A 10 -0.63 -3.48 -7.06
N GLU A 11 -0.70 -3.10 -8.34
CA GLU A 11 -1.80 -2.28 -8.88
C GLU A 11 -3.16 -2.92 -8.59
N ARG A 12 -3.29 -4.21 -8.90
CA ARG A 12 -4.50 -4.98 -8.66
C ARG A 12 -4.85 -5.04 -7.17
N ASN A 13 -3.86 -5.24 -6.31
CA ASN A 13 -4.04 -5.33 -4.86
C ASN A 13 -4.52 -4.00 -4.27
N VAL A 14 -3.93 -2.88 -4.71
CA VAL A 14 -4.38 -1.53 -4.35
C VAL A 14 -5.82 -1.31 -4.79
N ARG A 15 -6.17 -1.66 -6.04
CA ARG A 15 -7.54 -1.52 -6.56
C ARG A 15 -8.56 -2.35 -5.76
N ILE A 16 -8.24 -3.60 -5.44
CA ILE A 16 -9.09 -4.47 -4.59
C ILE A 16 -9.40 -3.80 -3.24
N ILE A 17 -8.38 -3.25 -2.58
CA ILE A 17 -8.51 -2.60 -1.29
C ILE A 17 -9.42 -1.38 -1.42
N LEU A 18 -9.13 -0.49 -2.36
CA LEU A 18 -9.87 0.76 -2.56
C LEU A 18 -11.34 0.51 -2.94
N ASP A 19 -11.60 -0.45 -3.82
CA ASP A 19 -12.95 -0.83 -4.23
C ASP A 19 -13.76 -1.41 -3.07
N ALA A 20 -13.11 -2.08 -2.13
CA ALA A 20 -13.78 -2.60 -0.94
C ALA A 20 -14.17 -1.49 0.03
N LEU A 21 -13.27 -0.53 0.24
CA LEU A 21 -13.54 0.64 1.07
C LEU A 21 -14.66 1.50 0.47
N ALA A 22 -14.63 1.71 -0.85
CA ALA A 22 -15.69 2.41 -1.57
C ALA A 22 -17.06 1.68 -1.47
N ALA A 23 -17.04 0.34 -1.39
CA ALA A 23 -18.24 -0.47 -1.16
C ALA A 23 -18.72 -0.48 0.30
N GLY A 24 -18.11 0.29 1.19
CA GLY A 24 -18.50 0.41 2.59
C GLY A 24 -17.92 -0.66 3.51
N LEU A 25 -16.84 -1.34 3.11
CA LEU A 25 -16.11 -2.23 4.01
C LEU A 25 -15.58 -1.45 5.22
N ASP A 26 -16.03 -1.84 6.41
CA ASP A 26 -15.63 -1.20 7.66
C ASP A 26 -14.33 -1.82 8.18
N LEU A 27 -13.26 -1.01 8.24
CA LEU A 27 -11.97 -1.44 8.76
C LEU A 27 -11.83 -1.25 10.27
N ARG A 28 -12.73 -0.54 10.95
CA ARG A 28 -12.57 -0.09 12.35
C ARG A 28 -12.37 -1.21 13.36
N THR A 29 -12.83 -2.41 13.04
CA THR A 29 -12.67 -3.59 13.91
C THR A 29 -11.45 -4.44 13.51
N THR A 30 -10.58 -3.92 12.64
CA THR A 30 -9.44 -4.66 12.10
C THR A 30 -8.14 -3.89 12.32
N SER A 31 -7.02 -4.62 12.33
CA SER A 31 -5.69 -4.01 12.36
C SER A 31 -5.40 -3.13 11.13
N LEU A 32 -6.17 -3.28 10.05
CA LEU A 32 -6.01 -2.49 8.82
C LEU A 32 -6.40 -1.03 9.00
N GLU A 33 -7.27 -0.67 9.94
CA GLU A 33 -7.59 0.74 10.24
C GLU A 33 -6.33 1.54 10.56
N THR A 34 -5.44 0.95 11.36
CA THR A 34 -4.20 1.61 11.79
C THR A 34 -3.04 1.33 10.84
N SER A 35 -2.85 0.07 10.43
CA SER A 35 -1.68 -0.32 9.64
C SER A 35 -1.71 0.18 8.20
N LEU A 36 -2.86 0.11 7.51
CA LEU A 36 -2.95 0.46 6.09
C LEU A 36 -2.57 1.94 5.81
N PRO A 37 -3.04 2.93 6.60
CA PRO A 37 -2.58 4.32 6.44
C PRO A 37 -1.10 4.55 6.75
N LEU A 38 -0.51 3.76 7.64
CA LEU A 38 0.93 3.85 7.96
C LEU A 38 1.75 3.29 6.80
N GLU A 39 1.36 2.14 6.27
CA GLU A 39 2.05 1.49 5.15
C GLU A 39 1.96 2.31 3.86
N VAL A 40 0.82 2.98 3.61
CA VAL A 40 0.69 3.97 2.52
C VAL A 40 1.65 5.15 2.70
N TYR A 41 1.76 5.67 3.93
CA TYR A 41 2.69 6.76 4.22
C TYR A 41 4.15 6.33 3.96
N VAL A 42 4.55 5.17 4.47
CA VAL A 42 5.91 4.64 4.27
C VAL A 42 6.18 4.33 2.80
N LEU A 43 5.20 3.81 2.05
CA LEU A 43 5.35 3.62 0.61
C LEU A 43 5.63 4.96 -0.09
N CYS A 44 4.90 6.02 0.24
CA CYS A 44 5.13 7.34 -0.34
C CYS A 44 6.53 7.88 0.01
N GLU A 45 6.99 7.69 1.23
CA GLU A 45 8.37 8.04 1.61
C GLU A 45 9.42 7.27 0.80
N VAL A 46 9.21 5.98 0.59
CA VAL A 46 10.09 5.15 -0.24
C VAL A 46 10.12 5.64 -1.69
N LEU A 47 8.97 6.02 -2.26
CA LEU A 47 8.87 6.52 -3.62
C LEU A 47 9.49 7.91 -3.77
N ASN A 48 9.21 8.81 -2.83
CA ASN A 48 9.72 10.16 -2.83
C ASN A 48 11.25 10.19 -2.69
N GLN A 49 11.80 9.47 -1.70
CA GLN A 49 13.24 9.45 -1.45
C GLN A 49 13.99 8.52 -2.42
N GLY A 50 13.37 7.41 -2.82
CA GLY A 50 14.01 6.35 -3.59
C GLY A 50 13.96 6.52 -5.10
N ALA A 51 12.93 7.20 -5.61
CA ALA A 51 12.70 7.35 -7.05
C ALA A 51 12.50 8.80 -7.50
N GLY A 52 12.44 9.75 -6.55
CA GLY A 52 12.24 11.17 -6.82
C GLY A 52 10.78 11.54 -7.10
N GLU A 53 9.83 10.74 -6.63
CA GLU A 53 8.40 11.06 -6.74
C GLU A 53 8.00 12.18 -5.76
N HIS A 54 6.78 12.70 -5.91
CA HIS A 54 6.31 13.86 -5.14
C HIS A 54 4.92 13.64 -4.54
N PHE A 55 4.75 12.51 -3.84
CA PHE A 55 3.55 12.25 -3.06
C PHE A 55 3.47 13.21 -1.87
N THR A 56 2.35 13.90 -1.72
CA THR A 56 2.09 14.81 -0.60
C THR A 56 0.83 14.38 0.13
N LEU A 57 1.01 13.68 1.26
CA LEU A 57 -0.11 13.19 2.07
C LEU A 57 -0.35 14.13 3.26
N SER A 58 -1.48 14.82 3.26
CA SER A 58 -1.90 15.72 4.35
C SER A 58 -2.92 15.06 5.28
N ALA A 59 -3.69 14.09 4.79
CA ALA A 59 -4.70 13.40 5.56
C ALA A 59 -4.08 12.38 6.54
N THR A 60 -4.86 12.10 7.58
CA THR A 60 -4.55 11.12 8.63
C THR A 60 -5.56 9.99 8.63
N GLY A 61 -5.18 8.85 9.22
CA GLY A 61 -6.03 7.66 9.28
C GLY A 61 -6.50 7.19 7.90
N VAL A 62 -7.71 6.63 7.84
CA VAL A 62 -8.29 6.07 6.60
C VAL A 62 -8.43 7.11 5.48
N ALA A 63 -8.59 8.40 5.81
CA ALA A 63 -8.69 9.47 4.80
C ALA A 63 -7.41 9.61 3.95
N ARG A 64 -6.25 9.21 4.47
CA ARG A 64 -4.99 9.15 3.72
C ARG A 64 -5.05 8.21 2.51
N LEU A 65 -5.85 7.16 2.59
CA LEU A 65 -5.99 6.19 1.50
C LEU A 65 -6.66 6.84 0.29
N ALA A 66 -7.62 7.74 0.51
CA ALA A 66 -8.27 8.49 -0.55
C ALA A 66 -7.31 9.47 -1.23
N GLU A 67 -6.48 10.20 -0.46
CA GLU A 67 -5.45 11.08 -1.02
C GLU A 67 -4.42 10.28 -1.84
N PHE A 68 -3.95 9.16 -1.29
CA PHE A 68 -3.03 8.27 -1.99
C PHE A 68 -3.64 7.74 -3.28
N GLN A 69 -4.89 7.26 -3.25
CA GLN A 69 -5.60 6.81 -4.45
C GLN A 69 -5.63 7.89 -5.52
N GLN A 70 -6.00 9.12 -5.16
CA GLN A 70 -6.08 10.22 -6.12
C GLN A 70 -4.73 10.54 -6.76
N GLN A 71 -3.64 10.52 -5.99
CA GLN A 71 -2.29 10.79 -6.50
C GLN A 71 -1.75 9.61 -7.31
N PHE A 72 -1.95 8.39 -6.82
CA PHE A 72 -1.55 7.16 -7.49
C PHE A 72 -2.23 7.01 -8.84
N MET A 73 -3.56 7.22 -8.93
CA MET A 73 -4.29 7.12 -10.20
C MET A 73 -3.89 8.20 -11.22
N ARG A 74 -3.38 9.35 -10.78
CA ARG A 74 -2.87 10.40 -11.69
C ARG A 74 -1.49 10.08 -12.26
N HIS A 75 -0.70 9.30 -11.54
CA HIS A 75 0.70 9.03 -11.85
C HIS A 75 1.00 7.52 -11.83
N GLU A 76 0.04 6.69 -12.23
CA GLU A 76 0.08 5.23 -12.03
C GLU A 76 1.31 4.61 -12.72
N ASP A 77 1.46 4.82 -14.04
CA ASP A 77 2.59 4.32 -14.83
C ASP A 77 3.94 4.83 -14.28
N GLN A 78 3.99 6.10 -13.91
CA GLN A 78 5.19 6.73 -13.34
C GLN A 78 5.56 6.07 -12.01
N THR A 79 4.57 5.84 -11.15
CA THR A 79 4.74 5.21 -9.84
C THR A 79 5.21 3.76 -9.98
N LEU A 80 4.61 3.00 -10.89
CA LEU A 80 5.02 1.63 -11.17
C LEU A 80 6.45 1.56 -11.74
N ALA A 81 6.83 2.50 -12.61
CA ALA A 81 8.19 2.60 -13.11
C ALA A 81 9.20 2.99 -12.01
N ALA A 82 8.82 3.92 -11.12
CA ALA A 82 9.60 4.28 -9.93
C ALA A 82 9.84 3.08 -9.02
N MET A 83 8.81 2.29 -8.72
CA MET A 83 8.94 1.06 -7.94
C MET A 83 9.89 0.07 -8.61
N GLN A 84 9.78 -0.11 -9.93
CA GLN A 84 10.68 -1.00 -10.66
C GLN A 84 12.14 -0.54 -10.59
N ARG A 85 12.41 0.77 -10.69
CA ARG A 85 13.74 1.34 -10.50
C ARG A 85 14.29 1.03 -9.10
N VAL A 86 13.48 1.22 -8.06
CA VAL A 86 13.86 0.89 -6.67
C VAL A 86 14.15 -0.60 -6.50
N LEU A 87 13.37 -1.50 -7.11
CA LEU A 87 13.62 -2.94 -7.05
C LEU A 87 14.89 -3.37 -7.79
N ALA A 88 15.26 -2.64 -8.85
CA ALA A 88 16.47 -2.89 -9.62
C ALA A 88 17.74 -2.39 -8.88
N ASP A 89 17.64 -1.30 -8.13
CA ASP A 89 18.74 -0.75 -7.36
C ASP A 89 19.03 -1.57 -6.08
N LYS A 90 20.21 -2.17 -6.03
CA LYS A 90 20.65 -3.02 -4.91
C LYS A 90 21.34 -2.25 -3.78
N GLN A 91 21.75 -1.01 -4.02
CA GLN A 91 22.57 -0.23 -3.09
C GLN A 91 21.88 1.04 -2.61
N ALA A 92 20.71 1.38 -3.16
CA ALA A 92 19.89 2.49 -2.69
C ALA A 92 19.58 2.36 -1.19
N ILE A 93 19.91 3.43 -0.46
CA ILE A 93 19.65 3.60 0.97
C ILE A 93 18.81 4.86 1.14
N MET A 94 17.81 4.79 2.02
CA MET A 94 17.02 5.94 2.45
C MET A 94 17.30 6.29 3.91
N ARG A 95 17.00 7.53 4.30
CA ARG A 95 17.08 7.98 5.70
C ARG A 95 15.68 7.98 6.30
N THR A 96 15.50 7.24 7.37
CA THR A 96 14.29 7.26 8.20
C THR A 96 14.63 7.87 9.56
N PRO A 97 13.62 8.25 10.37
CA PRO A 97 13.86 8.71 11.74
C PRO A 97 14.66 7.71 12.59
N GLU A 98 14.53 6.41 12.31
CA GLU A 98 15.19 5.32 13.04
C GLU A 98 16.60 5.01 12.52
N GLY A 99 17.00 5.54 11.35
CA GLY A 99 18.35 5.36 10.80
C GLY A 99 18.39 5.23 9.29
N ARG A 100 19.37 4.46 8.79
CA ARG A 100 19.55 4.18 7.36
C ARG A 100 19.08 2.77 7.06
N VAL A 101 18.26 2.63 6.02
CA VAL A 101 17.69 1.35 5.59
C VAL A 101 17.78 1.20 4.08
N PHE A 102 17.84 -0.05 3.60
CA PHE A 102 17.79 -0.33 2.16
C PHE A 102 16.41 -0.02 1.60
N THR A 103 16.37 0.87 0.60
CA THR A 103 15.12 1.33 -0.03
C THR A 103 14.38 0.17 -0.69
N LYS A 104 15.11 -0.78 -1.27
CA LYS A 104 14.55 -1.98 -1.88
C LYS A 104 13.84 -2.89 -0.88
N GLU A 105 14.49 -3.21 0.23
CA GLU A 105 13.89 -4.03 1.30
C GLU A 105 12.67 -3.34 1.89
N MET A 106 12.74 -2.02 1.98
CA MET A 106 11.60 -1.22 2.34
C MET A 106 10.48 -1.40 1.32
N LEU A 107 10.71 -1.24 0.02
CA LEU A 107 9.65 -1.43 -0.97
C LEU A 107 9.03 -2.85 -0.93
N ILE A 108 9.86 -3.90 -0.81
CA ILE A 108 9.41 -5.29 -0.80
C ILE A 108 8.43 -5.57 0.35
N ARG A 109 8.75 -5.13 1.58
CA ARG A 109 7.85 -5.31 2.74
C ARG A 109 6.47 -4.67 2.53
N ARG A 110 6.41 -3.54 1.83
CA ARG A 110 5.13 -2.88 1.48
C ARG A 110 4.38 -3.69 0.44
N LEU A 111 5.05 -4.16 -0.59
CA LEU A 111 4.45 -5.02 -1.61
C LEU A 111 3.81 -6.27 -1.00
N GLU A 112 4.51 -6.92 -0.06
CA GLU A 112 4.00 -8.04 0.73
C GLU A 112 2.78 -7.65 1.56
N PHE A 113 2.85 -6.53 2.28
CA PHE A 113 1.75 -6.02 3.08
C PHE A 113 0.50 -5.77 2.22
N PHE A 114 0.61 -5.07 1.08
CA PHE A 114 -0.54 -4.80 0.22
C PHE A 114 -1.14 -6.08 -0.38
N ASN A 115 -0.31 -7.08 -0.67
CA ASN A 115 -0.80 -8.38 -1.10
C ASN A 115 -1.63 -9.08 -0.02
N GLU A 116 -1.14 -9.10 1.22
CA GLU A 116 -1.87 -9.70 2.34
C GLU A 116 -3.11 -8.89 2.72
N ALA A 117 -3.04 -7.56 2.71
CA ALA A 117 -4.18 -6.68 2.94
C ALA A 117 -5.29 -6.90 1.90
N ALA A 118 -4.94 -7.02 0.61
CA ALA A 118 -5.90 -7.32 -0.45
C ALA A 118 -6.56 -8.71 -0.24
N ARG A 119 -5.79 -9.70 0.21
CA ARG A 119 -6.34 -11.02 0.58
C ARG A 119 -7.33 -10.92 1.74
N GLN A 120 -6.97 -10.24 2.83
CA GLN A 120 -7.84 -10.06 4.00
C GLN A 120 -9.13 -9.33 3.64
N VAL A 121 -9.02 -8.23 2.89
CA VAL A 121 -10.16 -7.47 2.39
C VAL A 121 -11.12 -8.36 1.56
N ASN A 122 -10.60 -9.20 0.68
CA ASN A 122 -11.43 -10.12 -0.10
C ASN A 122 -12.17 -11.13 0.78
N VAL A 123 -11.52 -11.66 1.81
CA VAL A 123 -12.16 -12.56 2.78
C VAL A 123 -13.29 -11.83 3.50
N MET A 124 -13.05 -10.61 3.99
CA MET A 124 -14.07 -9.82 4.68
C MET A 124 -15.26 -9.50 3.76
N ARG A 125 -15.03 -9.09 2.51
CA ARG A 125 -16.09 -8.86 1.52
C ARG A 125 -16.94 -10.11 1.30
N THR A 126 -16.29 -11.27 1.19
CA THR A 126 -16.98 -12.55 1.00
C THR A 126 -17.84 -12.89 2.22
N GLN A 127 -17.32 -12.71 3.43
CA GLN A 127 -18.07 -12.93 4.67
C GLN A 127 -19.30 -12.01 4.79
N GLN A 128 -19.14 -10.73 4.44
CA GLN A 128 -20.25 -9.77 4.40
C GLN A 128 -21.33 -10.17 3.39
N ALA A 129 -20.93 -10.57 2.17
CA ALA A 129 -21.86 -11.02 1.13
C ALA A 129 -22.64 -12.28 1.53
N LEU A 130 -22.05 -13.16 2.34
CA LEU A 130 -22.69 -14.35 2.88
C LEU A 130 -23.58 -14.07 4.10
N GLY A 131 -23.73 -12.81 4.53
CA GLY A 131 -24.53 -12.45 5.70
C GLY A 131 -23.96 -12.98 7.01
N SER A 132 -22.65 -13.25 7.07
CA SER A 132 -22.01 -13.83 8.25
C SER A 132 -22.14 -12.87 9.45
N PRO A 133 -22.47 -13.37 10.66
CA PRO A 133 -22.62 -12.53 11.84
C PRO A 133 -21.36 -11.71 12.11
N ARG A 134 -21.52 -10.43 12.49
CA ARG A 134 -20.40 -9.60 12.98
C ARG A 134 -19.71 -10.35 14.13
N GLN A 135 -18.44 -10.72 13.95
CA GLN A 135 -17.63 -11.23 15.05
C GLN A 135 -17.36 -10.06 16.00
N TYR A 136 -17.96 -10.14 17.19
CA TYR A 136 -17.75 -9.23 18.32
C TYR A 136 -16.56 -9.70 19.16
#